data_AF-A0A939SRN3-F1
#
_entry.id   AF-A0A939SRN3-F1
#
_cell.length_a   1.000
_cell.length_b   1.000
_cell.length_c   1.000
_cell.angle_alpha   90.00
_cell.angle_beta   90.00
_cell.angle_gamma   90.00
#
_symmetry.space_group_name_H-M   'P 1'
#
loop_
_entity.id
_entity.type
_entity.pdbx_description
1 polymer ?
#
loop_
_entity_poly.entity_id
_entity_poly.type
_entity_poly.pdbx_seq_one_letter_code
_entity_poly.pdbx_strand_id
1 'polypeptide(L)' 'MLYCSFCGKVKHEVRKLIAGPSVYICDECVDLCLDIIREEIKELTPHRER' A
#
# COMPACT_ATOMS: atom_id res chain seq x y z
N MET A 1 6.90 17.92 -10.33
CA MET A 1 5.63 17.16 -10.30
C MET A 1 5.79 16.07 -9.26
N LEU A 2 4.85 15.90 -8.32
CA LEU A 2 4.94 14.84 -7.29
C LEU A 2 4.26 13.57 -7.80
N TYR A 3 4.92 12.42 -7.66
CA TYR A 3 4.46 11.12 -8.13
C TYR A 3 4.61 10.07 -7.02
N CYS A 4 3.73 9.07 -7.04
CA CYS A 4 3.86 7.90 -6.18
C CYS A 4 5.11 7.11 -6.59
N SER A 5 5.98 6.82 -5.63
CA SER A 5 7.20 6.05 -5.82
C SER A 5 6.95 4.58 -6.19
N PHE A 6 5.72 4.06 -6.01
CA PHE A 6 5.36 2.67 -6.27
C PHE A 6 4.70 2.46 -7.63
N CYS A 7 3.66 3.24 -7.96
CA CYS A 7 2.92 3.09 -9.22
C CYS A 7 3.24 4.16 -10.27
N GLY A 8 4.01 5.20 -9.93
CA GLY A 8 4.35 6.29 -10.85
C GLY A 8 3.24 7.31 -11.10
N LYS A 9 2.01 7.07 -10.61
CA LYS A 9 0.88 8.01 -10.75
C LYS A 9 1.21 9.37 -10.14
N VAL A 10 0.82 10.44 -10.82
CA VAL A 10 1.04 11.81 -10.34
C VAL A 10 -0.05 12.24 -9.35
N LYS A 11 0.23 13.25 -8.52
CA LYS A 11 -0.66 13.70 -7.43
C LYS A 11 -2.13 13.93 -7.84
N HIS A 12 -2.40 14.32 -9.08
CA HIS A 12 -3.77 14.60 -9.55
C HIS A 12 -4.54 13.35 -10.02
N GLU A 13 -3.86 12.22 -10.20
CA GLU A 13 -4.47 10.94 -10.59
C GLU A 13 -4.91 10.10 -9.37
N VAL A 14 -4.57 10.53 -8.16
CA VAL A 14 -4.81 9.79 -6.91
C VAL A 14 -5.56 10.67 -5.92
N ARG A 15 -6.36 10.04 -5.05
CA ARG A 15 -7.15 10.79 -4.06
C ARG A 15 -6.26 11.32 -2.93
N LYS A 16 -5.26 10.55 -2.51
CA LYS A 16 -4.28 10.95 -1.49
C LYS A 16 -2.87 10.59 -1.94
N LEU A 17 -1.93 11.46 -1.62
CA LEU A 17 -0.50 11.20 -1.77
C LEU A 17 0.19 11.54 -0.44
N ILE A 18 0.72 10.51 0.21
CA ILE A 18 1.40 10.58 1.51
C ILE A 18 2.89 10.81 1.24
N ALA A 19 3.50 11.77 1.94
CA ALA A 19 4.91 12.10 1.81
C ALA A 19 5.71 11.59 3.02
N GLY A 20 6.82 10.91 2.74
CA GLY A 20 7.88 10.59 3.70
C GLY A 20 9.20 11.25 3.29
N PRO A 21 10.29 11.05 4.06
CA PRO A 21 11.62 11.49 3.66
C PRO A 21 12.01 10.84 2.32
N SER A 22 12.15 11.64 1.28
CA SER A 22 12.53 11.21 -0.09
C SER A 22 11.61 10.18 -0.77
N VAL A 23 10.39 9.94 -0.27
CA VAL A 23 9.49 8.92 -0.81
C VAL A 23 8.04 9.37 -0.75
N TYR A 24 7.22 8.90 -1.70
CA TYR A 24 5.79 9.19 -1.74
C TYR A 24 4.98 7.93 -2.02
N ILE A 25 3.84 7.74 -1.35
CA ILE A 25 2.93 6.61 -1.58
C ILE A 25 1.49 7.11 -1.72
N CYS A 26 0.74 6.62 -2.70
CA CYS A 26 -0.68 6.96 -2.87
C CYS A 26 -1.59 6.02 -2.09
N ASP A 27 -2.86 6.40 -1.92
CA ASP A 27 -3.86 5.58 -1.23
C ASP A 27 -4.04 4.20 -1.87
N GLU A 28 -4.11 4.10 -3.19
CA GLU A 28 -4.26 2.82 -3.88
C GLU A 28 -3.10 1.85 -3.60
N CYS A 29 -1.86 2.36 -3.56
CA CYS A 29 -0.70 1.53 -3.22
C CYS A 29 -0.69 1.11 -1.76
N VAL A 30 -1.17 1.95 -0.84
CA VAL A 30 -1.33 1.57 0.57
C VAL A 30 -2.35 0.44 0.71
N ASP A 31 -3.49 0.55 0.04
CA ASP A 31 -4.53 -0.48 0.09
C ASP A 31 -4.03 -1.81 -0.47
N LEU A 32 -3.36 -1.78 -1.64
CA LEU A 32 -2.74 -2.98 -2.23
C LEU A 32 -1.69 -3.61 -1.31
N CYS A 33 -0.78 -2.81 -0.74
CA CYS A 33 0.22 -3.32 0.20
C CYS A 33 -0.44 -3.94 1.43
N LEU A 34 -1.52 -3.33 1.93
CA LEU A 34 -2.24 -3.82 3.10
C LEU A 34 -2.94 -5.16 2.82
N ASP A 35 -3.50 -5.34 1.63
CA ASP A 35 -4.14 -6.60 1.23
C ASP A 35 -3.13 -7.74 1.14
N ILE A 36 -1.96 -7.50 0.51
CA ILE A 36 -0.86 -8.48 0.44
C ILE A 36 -0.40 -8.90 1.85
N ILE A 37 -0.18 -7.93 2.75
CA ILE A 37 0.25 -8.20 4.13
C ILE A 37 -0.82 -8.99 4.91
N ARG A 38 -2.10 -8.65 4.71
CA ARG A 38 -3.22 -9.35 5.38
C ARG A 38 -3.35 -10.79 4.93
N GLU A 39 -3.11 -11.08 3.65
CA GLU A 39 -3.09 -12.44 3.13
C GLU A 39 -1.96 -13.24 3.79
N GLU A 40 -0.75 -12.69 3.85
CA GLU A 40 0.41 -13.34 4.48
C GLU A 40 0.17 -13.63 5.98
N ILE A 41 -0.44 -12.68 6.72
CA ILE A 41 -0.76 -12.89 8.15
C ILE A 41 -1.76 -14.03 8.35
N LYS A 42 -2.74 -14.19 7.45
CA LYS A 42 -3.71 -15.31 7.52
C LYS A 42 -3.04 -16.67 7.33
N GLU A 43 -2.04 -16.74 6.46
CA GLU A 43 -1.28 -17.98 6.20
C GLU A 43 -0.33 -18.33 7.36
N LEU A 44 0.22 -17.33 8.04
CA LEU A 44 1.15 -17.51 9.15
C LEU A 44 0.46 -17.82 10.48
N THR A 45 -0.83 -17.53 10.65
CA THR A 45 -1.60 -18.01 11.80
C THR A 45 -1.86 -19.51 11.62
N PRO A 46 -1.30 -20.40 12.48
CA PRO A 46 -1.64 -21.81 12.39
C PRO A 46 -3.14 -21.93 12.61
N HIS A 47 -3.82 -22.61 11.69
CA HIS A 47 -5.21 -23.05 11.85
C HIS A 47 -5.33 -23.92 13.12
N ARG A 48 -5.38 -23.29 14.29
CA ARG A 48 -6.01 -23.85 15.48
C ARG A 48 -7.48 -23.49 15.36
N GLU A 49 -8.31 -24.52 15.38
CA GLU A 49 -9.78 -24.48 15.44
C GLU A 49 -10.50 -24.43 14.07
N ARG A 50 -10.62 -25.62 13.48
CA ARG A 50 -11.94 -26.18 13.18
C ARG A 50 -11.99 -27.64 13.60
#